data_AF-A0A953ANF2-F1
#
_entry.id   AF-A0A953ANF2-F1
#
_cell.length_a   1.000
_cell.length_b   1.000
_cell.length_c   1.000
_cell.angle_alpha   90.00
_cell.angle_beta   90.00
_cell.angle_gamma   90.00
#
_symmetry.space_group_name_H-M   'P 1'
#
loop_
_entity.id
_entity.type
_entity.pdbx_description
1 polymer ?
#
loop_
_entity_poly.entity_id
_entity_poly.type
_entity_poly.pdbx_seq_one_letter_code
_entity_poly.pdbx_strand_id
1 'polypeptide(L)'
;MVVRFIDFVLNHLPPPPCRVLEIGCGRKGGLVGALAEAGYDAVGVDPEAPAGERFVQAPFQSLTPCNTVLQGVEAVVAGRVLHHVRPLEEGLDRLARIAPLLLVDEFAWDLIDAAAQEWYEGQHRLLVAAGAEPPGPPSLEEWRARHPDLHPHDVLLDALRARYEETVLERVPYL
;
A
#
# COMPACT_ATOMS: atom_id res chain seq x y z
N MET A 1 -3.71 9.29 -18.27
CA MET A 1 -4.78 9.01 -17.31
C MET A 1 -4.09 8.36 -16.12
N VAL A 2 -4.18 8.91 -14.92
CA VAL A 2 -3.58 8.28 -13.73
C VAL A 2 -4.41 7.04 -13.44
N VAL A 3 -3.81 5.85 -13.55
CA VAL A 3 -4.47 4.59 -13.19
C VAL A 3 -4.62 4.61 -11.67
N ARG A 4 -5.85 4.57 -11.18
CA ARG A 4 -6.06 4.48 -9.72
C ARG A 4 -5.75 3.06 -9.30
N PHE A 5 -5.20 2.89 -8.09
CA PHE A 5 -4.84 1.56 -7.60
C PHE A 5 -6.02 0.57 -7.63
N ILE A 6 -7.26 1.03 -7.34
CA ILE A 6 -8.45 0.18 -7.47
C ILE A 6 -8.67 -0.34 -8.89
N ASP A 7 -8.44 0.49 -9.91
CA ASP A 7 -8.65 0.09 -11.31
C ASP A 7 -7.61 -0.96 -11.72
N PHE A 8 -6.37 -0.79 -11.27
CA PHE A 8 -5.31 -1.80 -11.43
C PHE A 8 -5.68 -3.11 -10.73
N VAL A 9 -6.11 -3.05 -9.47
CA VAL A 9 -6.52 -4.22 -8.69
C VAL A 9 -7.66 -4.98 -9.38
N LEU A 10 -8.72 -4.30 -9.80
CA LEU A 10 -9.88 -4.93 -10.44
C LEU A 10 -9.54 -5.57 -11.80
N ASN A 11 -8.56 -5.04 -12.53
CA ASN A 11 -8.13 -5.59 -13.82
C ASN A 11 -7.25 -6.86 -13.68
N HIS A 12 -6.63 -7.05 -12.51
CA HIS A 12 -5.66 -8.14 -12.28
C HIS A 12 -6.14 -9.19 -11.28
N LEU A 13 -7.25 -8.96 -10.58
CA LEU A 13 -7.88 -9.97 -9.73
C LEU A 13 -8.59 -11.06 -10.55
N PRO A 14 -8.67 -12.30 -10.03
CA PRO A 14 -9.60 -13.31 -10.55
C PRO A 14 -11.05 -12.81 -10.53
N PRO A 15 -11.93 -13.29 -11.42
CA PRO A 15 -13.34 -12.90 -11.40
C PRO A 15 -14.01 -13.18 -10.04
N PRO A 16 -14.93 -12.32 -9.56
CA PRO A 16 -15.65 -12.57 -8.31
C PRO A 16 -16.61 -13.76 -8.43
N PRO A 17 -16.93 -14.45 -7.31
CA PRO A 17 -16.45 -14.18 -5.96
C PRO A 17 -15.02 -14.71 -5.74
N CYS A 18 -14.14 -13.83 -5.26
CA CYS A 18 -12.76 -14.14 -4.88
C CYS A 18 -12.50 -13.53 -3.50
N ARG A 19 -11.80 -14.24 -2.61
CA ARG A 19 -11.49 -13.73 -1.27
C ARG A 19 -10.19 -12.92 -1.28
N VAL A 20 -10.30 -11.65 -0.90
CA VAL A 20 -9.21 -10.67 -0.99
C VAL A 20 -8.89 -10.11 0.40
N LEU A 21 -7.60 -10.13 0.75
CA LEU A 21 -7.11 -9.53 1.99
C LEU A 21 -6.36 -8.24 1.68
N GLU A 22 -6.81 -7.12 2.22
CA GLU A 22 -6.06 -5.87 2.16
C GLU A 22 -5.22 -5.69 3.43
N ILE A 23 -3.90 -5.58 3.28
CA ILE A 23 -2.98 -5.27 4.36
C ILE A 23 -2.73 -3.77 4.36
N GLY A 24 -2.84 -3.13 5.52
CA GLY A 24 -2.63 -1.69 5.64
C GLY A 24 -3.82 -0.86 5.16
N CYS A 25 -5.06 -1.33 5.37
CA CYS A 25 -6.26 -0.62 4.89
C CYS A 25 -6.43 0.76 5.57
N GLY A 26 -5.72 1.01 6.67
CA GLY A 26 -5.77 2.23 7.46
C GLY A 26 -7.15 2.57 8.02
N ARG A 27 -7.23 3.73 8.68
CA ARG A 27 -8.44 4.25 9.32
C ARG A 27 -9.65 4.49 8.41
N LYS A 28 -9.42 4.62 7.10
CA LYS A 28 -10.50 4.84 6.12
C LYS A 28 -11.00 3.54 5.48
N GLY A 29 -10.39 2.41 5.80
CA GLY A 29 -10.79 1.10 5.27
C GLY A 29 -10.32 0.80 3.84
N GLY A 30 -9.37 1.57 3.32
CA GLY A 30 -8.65 1.26 2.09
C GLY A 30 -9.55 1.03 0.86
N LEU A 31 -9.27 -0.05 0.14
CA LEU A 31 -10.02 -0.53 -1.02
C LEU A 31 -11.16 -1.50 -0.66
N VAL A 32 -11.24 -1.97 0.59
CA VAL A 32 -12.24 -2.97 1.05
C VAL A 32 -13.66 -2.64 0.61
N GLY A 33 -14.10 -1.38 0.77
CA GLY A 33 -15.44 -0.95 0.36
C GLY A 33 -15.66 -1.08 -1.15
N ALA A 34 -14.71 -0.59 -1.96
CA ALA A 34 -14.80 -0.65 -3.42
C ALA A 34 -14.72 -2.09 -3.94
N LEU A 35 -13.90 -2.94 -3.33
CA LEU A 35 -13.83 -4.37 -3.65
C LEU A 35 -15.14 -5.09 -3.32
N ALA A 36 -15.75 -4.79 -2.16
CA ALA A 36 -17.04 -5.35 -1.79
C ALA A 36 -18.17 -4.90 -2.75
N GLU A 37 -18.20 -3.64 -3.16
CA GLU A 37 -19.13 -3.13 -4.18
C GLU A 37 -18.95 -3.82 -5.54
N ALA A 38 -17.73 -4.22 -5.88
CA ALA A 38 -17.40 -4.99 -7.08
C ALA A 38 -17.68 -6.51 -6.95
N GLY A 39 -18.19 -6.97 -5.81
CA GLY A 39 -18.60 -8.37 -5.59
C GLY A 39 -17.53 -9.30 -5.00
N TYR A 40 -16.41 -8.75 -4.53
CA TYR A 40 -15.36 -9.53 -3.86
C TYR A 40 -15.68 -9.73 -2.38
N ASP A 41 -15.20 -10.84 -1.81
CA ASP A 41 -15.17 -11.03 -0.36
C ASP A 41 -13.89 -10.40 0.20
N ALA A 42 -13.94 -9.08 0.40
CA ALA A 42 -12.80 -8.29 0.86
C ALA A 42 -12.81 -8.08 2.38
N VAL A 43 -11.64 -8.27 3.01
CA VAL A 43 -11.37 -7.95 4.42
C VAL A 43 -10.11 -7.09 4.54
N GLY A 44 -10.18 -6.01 5.31
CA GLY A 44 -9.04 -5.14 5.60
C GLY A 44 -8.42 -5.44 6.97
N VAL A 45 -7.09 -5.39 7.04
CA VAL A 45 -6.31 -5.58 8.27
C VAL A 45 -5.41 -4.36 8.46
N ASP A 46 -5.56 -3.70 9.60
CA ASP A 46 -4.72 -2.57 9.98
C ASP A 46 -4.83 -2.31 11.49
N PRO A 47 -3.76 -1.88 12.20
CA PRO A 47 -3.87 -1.49 13.61
C PRO A 47 -4.92 -0.39 13.90
N GLU A 48 -5.20 0.44 12.92
CA GLU A 48 -6.18 1.52 12.94
C GLU A 48 -7.39 1.23 12.05
N ALA A 49 -7.61 -0.03 11.63
CA ALA A 49 -8.76 -0.38 10.80
C ALA A 49 -10.09 0.09 11.44
N PRO A 50 -11.07 0.54 10.64
CA PRO A 50 -12.37 0.93 11.17
C PRO A 50 -13.10 -0.27 11.79
N ALA A 51 -14.12 -0.01 12.60
CA ALA A 51 -14.99 -1.06 13.12
C ALA A 51 -15.86 -1.66 12.01
N GLY A 52 -16.13 -2.97 12.08
CA GLY A 52 -17.07 -3.66 11.20
C GLY A 52 -16.64 -5.09 10.87
N GLU A 53 -17.54 -5.88 10.30
CA GLU A 53 -17.31 -7.30 10.01
C GLU A 53 -16.25 -7.53 8.91
N ARG A 54 -16.01 -6.52 8.07
CA ARG A 54 -14.99 -6.55 7.00
C ARG A 54 -13.62 -6.03 7.43
N PHE A 55 -13.44 -5.77 8.72
CA PHE A 55 -12.21 -5.15 9.21
C PHE A 55 -11.67 -5.88 10.44
N VAL A 56 -10.36 -6.08 10.45
CA VAL A 56 -9.63 -6.64 11.57
C VAL A 56 -8.66 -5.59 12.07
N GLN A 57 -8.96 -5.04 13.25
CA GLN A 57 -8.11 -4.05 13.89
C GLN A 57 -6.92 -4.74 14.59
N ALA A 58 -5.86 -5.02 13.82
CA ALA A 58 -4.66 -5.68 14.29
C ALA A 58 -3.46 -5.39 13.36
N PRO A 59 -2.22 -5.44 13.87
CA PRO A 59 -1.05 -5.54 12.99
C PRO A 59 -1.09 -6.87 12.24
N PHE A 60 -0.83 -6.89 10.93
CA PHE A 60 -0.94 -8.13 10.15
C PHE A 60 0.07 -9.21 10.63
N GLN A 61 1.19 -8.80 11.25
CA GLN A 61 2.18 -9.69 11.83
C GLN A 61 1.60 -10.54 12.97
N SER A 62 0.55 -10.07 13.67
CA SER A 62 -0.09 -10.84 14.74
C SER A 62 -1.09 -11.88 14.22
N LEU A 63 -1.43 -11.86 12.93
CA LEU A 63 -2.28 -12.90 12.36
C LEU A 63 -1.52 -14.22 12.35
N THR A 64 -2.21 -15.34 12.52
CA THR A 64 -1.65 -16.68 12.50
C THR A 64 -2.44 -17.54 11.50
N PRO A 65 -1.90 -18.67 11.02
CA PRO A 65 -2.65 -19.57 10.14
C PRO A 65 -4.01 -20.04 10.72
N CYS A 66 -4.20 -19.96 12.04
CA CYS A 66 -5.47 -20.31 12.69
C CYS A 66 -6.54 -19.20 12.58
N ASN A 67 -6.17 -17.97 12.20
CA ASN A 67 -7.12 -16.88 12.04
C ASN A 67 -7.97 -17.12 10.77
N THR A 68 -9.29 -17.20 10.94
CA THR A 68 -10.26 -17.49 9.86
C THR A 68 -10.25 -16.45 8.74
N VAL A 69 -9.77 -15.23 9.02
CA VAL A 69 -9.57 -14.17 8.01
C VAL A 69 -8.58 -14.58 6.92
N LEU A 70 -7.62 -15.44 7.22
CA LEU A 70 -6.61 -15.90 6.26
C LEU A 70 -7.05 -17.11 5.43
N GLN A 71 -8.16 -17.77 5.80
CA GLN A 71 -8.55 -19.03 5.17
C GLN A 71 -9.07 -18.81 3.75
N GLY A 72 -8.45 -19.45 2.75
CA GLY A 72 -8.90 -19.36 1.37
C GLY A 72 -8.75 -17.97 0.76
N VAL A 73 -7.86 -17.13 1.29
CA VAL A 73 -7.48 -15.88 0.62
C VAL A 73 -6.77 -16.22 -0.69
N GLU A 74 -7.25 -15.67 -1.79
CA GLU A 74 -6.73 -15.94 -3.14
C GLU A 74 -5.81 -14.81 -3.62
N ALA A 75 -6.01 -13.60 -3.09
CA ALA A 75 -5.16 -12.45 -3.38
C ALA A 75 -4.96 -11.55 -2.15
N VAL A 76 -3.76 -10.99 -2.04
CA VAL A 76 -3.43 -9.92 -1.10
C VAL A 76 -3.29 -8.61 -1.87
N VAL A 77 -3.81 -7.53 -1.29
CA VAL A 77 -3.62 -6.16 -1.78
C VAL A 77 -2.89 -5.36 -0.71
N ALA A 78 -1.88 -4.58 -1.10
CA ALA A 78 -1.08 -3.77 -0.20
C ALA A 78 -0.78 -2.40 -0.84
N GLY A 79 -1.39 -1.34 -0.32
CA GLY A 79 -1.17 0.02 -0.79
C GLY A 79 -0.38 0.84 0.22
N ARG A 80 0.83 1.28 -0.12
CA ARG A 80 1.70 2.18 0.65
C ARG A 80 1.89 1.71 2.10
N VAL A 81 2.28 0.44 2.27
CA VAL A 81 2.43 -0.19 3.58
C VAL A 81 3.69 -1.03 3.69
N LEU A 82 4.13 -1.67 2.60
CA LEU A 82 5.28 -2.58 2.60
C LEU A 82 6.59 -1.85 2.85
N HIS A 83 6.72 -0.57 2.48
CA HIS A 83 7.88 0.26 2.84
C HIS A 83 8.06 0.46 4.35
N HIS A 84 7.04 0.18 5.17
CA HIS A 84 7.11 0.18 6.63
C HIS A 84 7.39 -1.19 7.25
N VAL A 85 7.27 -2.28 6.49
CA VAL A 85 7.29 -3.65 7.04
C VAL A 85 8.71 -4.04 7.45
N ARG A 86 8.87 -4.45 8.72
CA ARG A 86 10.15 -4.89 9.28
C ARG A 86 9.95 -6.15 10.16
N PRO A 87 10.75 -7.21 9.99
CA PRO A 87 11.68 -7.45 8.86
C PRO A 87 10.92 -7.60 7.52
N LEU A 88 11.47 -7.06 6.43
CA LEU A 88 10.78 -7.04 5.12
C LEU A 88 10.60 -8.45 4.57
N GLU A 89 11.69 -9.21 4.57
CA GLU A 89 11.79 -10.56 4.04
C GLU A 89 10.78 -11.49 4.72
N GLU A 90 10.74 -11.49 6.06
CA GLU A 90 9.80 -12.29 6.83
C GLU A 90 8.35 -11.86 6.60
N GLY A 91 8.11 -10.56 6.46
CA GLY A 91 6.81 -10.02 6.12
C GLY A 91 6.32 -10.54 4.76
N LEU A 92 7.17 -10.48 3.74
CA LEU A 92 6.84 -10.96 2.40
C LEU A 92 6.73 -12.50 2.34
N ASP A 93 7.56 -13.24 3.09
CA ASP A 93 7.45 -14.70 3.22
C ASP A 93 6.09 -15.10 3.80
N ARG A 94 5.59 -14.32 4.76
CA ARG A 94 4.26 -14.50 5.30
C ARG A 94 3.18 -14.20 4.27
N LEU A 95 3.29 -13.11 3.50
CA LEU A 95 2.31 -12.81 2.44
C LEU A 95 2.25 -13.93 1.40
N ALA A 96 3.40 -14.46 0.97
CA ALA A 96 3.47 -15.53 -0.03
C ALA A 96 2.84 -16.85 0.44
N ARG A 97 2.75 -17.06 1.76
CA ARG A 97 2.01 -18.19 2.35
C ARG A 97 0.50 -17.94 2.46
N ILE A 98 0.07 -16.68 2.47
CA ILE A 98 -1.34 -16.30 2.57
C ILE A 98 -2.01 -16.44 1.21
N ALA A 99 -1.41 -15.88 0.16
CA ALA A 99 -1.97 -15.89 -1.18
C ALA A 99 -0.87 -15.97 -2.25
N PRO A 100 -1.14 -16.65 -3.38
CA PRO A 100 -0.20 -16.68 -4.51
C PRO A 100 -0.15 -15.35 -5.27
N LEU A 101 -1.22 -14.55 -5.23
CA LEU A 101 -1.30 -13.26 -5.90
C LEU A 101 -1.14 -12.12 -4.89
N LEU A 102 -0.21 -11.21 -5.18
CA LEU A 102 0.02 -9.99 -4.42
C LEU A 102 -0.04 -8.78 -5.37
N LEU A 103 -0.94 -7.83 -5.08
CA LEU A 103 -1.10 -6.59 -5.82
C LEU A 103 -0.64 -5.42 -4.94
N VAL A 104 0.26 -4.61 -5.48
CA VAL A 104 1.00 -3.61 -4.70
C VAL A 104 0.93 -2.25 -5.36
N ASP A 105 0.69 -1.20 -4.57
CA ASP A 105 0.92 0.19 -4.94
C ASP A 105 1.88 0.79 -3.91
N GLU A 106 3.07 1.19 -4.33
CA GLU A 106 4.15 1.56 -3.43
C GLU A 106 4.86 2.86 -3.80
N PHE A 107 5.50 3.46 -2.79
CA PHE A 107 6.09 4.79 -2.91
C PHE A 107 7.61 4.73 -3.11
N ALA A 108 8.07 5.02 -4.34
CA ALA A 108 9.47 5.14 -4.69
C ALA A 108 10.05 6.52 -4.30
N TRP A 109 10.01 6.84 -3.00
CA TRP A 109 10.41 8.16 -2.47
C TRP A 109 11.87 8.52 -2.76
N ASP A 110 12.72 7.51 -2.91
CA ASP A 110 14.15 7.64 -3.20
C ASP A 110 14.44 8.03 -4.66
N LEU A 111 13.43 7.95 -5.53
CA LEU A 111 13.50 8.40 -6.93
C LEU A 111 13.03 9.84 -7.13
N ILE A 112 12.68 10.56 -6.06
CA ILE A 112 12.33 11.97 -6.18
C ILE A 112 13.59 12.77 -6.53
N ASP A 113 13.63 13.24 -7.78
CA ASP A 113 14.73 14.05 -8.29
C ASP A 113 14.65 15.52 -7.84
N ALA A 114 15.68 16.29 -8.20
CA ALA A 114 15.78 17.70 -7.84
C ALA A 114 14.63 18.55 -8.42
N ALA A 115 14.14 18.21 -9.62
CA ALA A 115 13.06 18.98 -10.26
C ALA A 115 11.71 18.74 -9.58
N ALA A 116 11.41 17.49 -9.23
CA ALA A 116 10.22 17.12 -8.46
C ALA A 116 10.29 17.69 -7.03
N GLN A 117 11.47 17.70 -6.41
CA GLN A 117 11.68 18.34 -5.11
C GLN A 117 11.43 19.86 -5.20
N GLU A 118 12.05 20.55 -6.15
CA GLU A 118 11.85 21.99 -6.34
C GLU A 118 10.38 22.33 -6.60
N TRP A 119 9.70 21.52 -7.41
CA TRP A 119 8.27 21.68 -7.67
C TRP A 119 7.45 21.55 -6.38
N TYR A 120 7.65 20.49 -5.59
CA TYR A 120 6.92 20.26 -4.34
C TYR A 120 7.09 21.43 -3.36
N GLU A 121 8.33 21.83 -3.11
CA GLU A 121 8.65 22.91 -2.18
C GLU A 121 8.15 24.27 -2.71
N GLY A 122 8.15 24.45 -4.04
CA GLY A 122 7.55 25.59 -4.72
C GLY A 122 6.03 25.66 -4.51
N GLN A 123 5.31 24.54 -4.69
CA GLN A 123 3.86 24.47 -4.44
C GLN A 123 3.54 24.77 -2.98
N HIS A 124 4.32 24.23 -2.05
CA HIS A 124 4.14 24.51 -0.62
C HIS A 124 4.29 26.02 -0.34
N ARG A 125 5.33 26.68 -0.86
CA ARG A 125 5.53 28.13 -0.71
C ARG A 125 4.36 28.94 -1.28
N LEU A 126 3.86 28.56 -2.46
CA LEU A 126 2.74 29.25 -3.11
C LEU A 126 1.45 29.13 -2.30
N LEU A 127 1.13 27.94 -1.79
CA LEU A 127 -0.06 27.72 -0.98
C LEU A 127 0.00 28.49 0.35
N VAL A 128 1.16 28.50 1.01
CA VAL A 128 1.37 29.30 2.24
C VAL A 128 1.22 30.79 1.94
N ALA A 129 1.80 31.28 0.84
CA ALA A 129 1.64 32.69 0.44
C ALA A 129 0.18 33.06 0.12
N ALA A 130 -0.62 32.09 -0.32
CA ALA A 130 -2.07 32.24 -0.53
C ALA A 130 -2.89 32.12 0.77
N GLY A 131 -2.25 31.94 1.93
CA GLY A 131 -2.91 31.81 3.23
C GLY A 131 -3.49 30.42 3.50
N ALA A 132 -3.10 29.40 2.73
CA ALA A 132 -3.46 28.02 3.01
C ALA A 132 -2.46 27.36 3.98
N GLU A 133 -2.88 26.25 4.59
CA GLU A 133 -2.03 25.36 5.39
C GLU A 133 -1.88 24.03 4.64
N PRO A 134 -0.83 23.87 3.81
CA PRO A 134 -0.62 22.64 3.05
C PRO A 134 -0.41 21.44 3.97
N PRO A 135 -0.91 20.25 3.61
CA PRO A 135 -0.54 19.03 4.32
C PRO A 135 0.92 18.68 4.05
N GLY A 136 1.63 18.25 5.10
CA GLY A 136 3.03 17.84 5.02
C GLY A 136 4.02 18.95 5.41
N PRO A 137 5.33 18.67 5.37
CA PRO A 137 6.36 19.62 5.74
C PRO A 137 6.72 20.58 4.58
N PRO A 138 7.35 21.73 4.84
CA PRO A 138 7.79 22.67 3.80
C PRO A 138 8.91 22.15 2.89
N SER A 139 9.63 21.09 3.29
CA SER A 139 10.76 20.54 2.52
C SER A 139 10.75 19.01 2.46
N LEU A 140 11.28 18.43 1.38
CA LEU A 140 11.44 16.98 1.30
C LEU A 140 12.55 16.47 2.22
N GLU A 141 13.53 17.30 2.55
CA GLU A 141 14.55 16.95 3.54
C GLU A 141 13.93 16.72 4.93
N GLU A 142 13.05 17.62 5.37
CA GLU A 142 12.30 17.43 6.62
C GLU A 142 11.36 16.21 6.53
N TRP A 143 10.76 15.95 5.37
CA TRP A 143 10.00 14.73 5.17
C TRP A 143 10.89 13.49 5.38
N ARG A 144 12.06 13.41 4.73
CA ARG A 144 13.02 12.30 4.86
C ARG A 144 13.49 12.13 6.31
N ALA A 145 13.78 13.23 7.00
CA ALA A 145 14.22 13.20 8.40
C ALA A 145 13.17 12.61 9.36
N ARG A 146 11.88 12.75 9.04
CA ARG A 146 10.77 12.15 9.82
C ARG A 146 10.45 10.71 9.43
N HIS A 147 11.02 10.22 8.33
CA HIS A 147 10.82 8.86 7.82
C HIS A 147 12.18 8.21 7.49
N PRO A 148 13.11 8.10 8.47
CA PRO A 148 14.46 7.61 8.20
C PRO A 148 14.51 6.13 7.80
N ASP A 149 13.50 5.38 8.22
CA ASP A 149 13.44 3.93 8.11
C ASP A 149 12.35 3.51 7.12
N LEU A 150 12.35 4.05 5.91
CA LEU A 150 11.54 3.50 4.81
C LEU A 150 12.43 2.67 3.89
N HIS A 151 11.92 1.53 3.45
CA HIS A 151 12.61 0.79 2.39
C HIS A 151 12.58 1.61 1.08
N PRO A 152 13.72 1.76 0.38
CA PRO A 152 13.74 2.34 -0.95
C PRO A 152 13.12 1.38 -1.98
N HIS A 153 12.82 1.90 -3.17
CA HIS A 153 12.08 1.15 -4.18
C HIS A 153 12.81 -0.11 -4.67
N ASP A 154 14.14 -0.08 -4.78
CA ASP A 154 14.96 -1.18 -5.26
C ASP A 154 14.97 -2.34 -4.27
N VAL A 155 15.14 -2.05 -2.98
CA VAL A 155 15.03 -3.03 -1.88
C VAL A 155 13.66 -3.72 -1.88
N LEU A 156 12.57 -2.96 -2.07
CA LEU A 156 11.23 -3.56 -2.15
C LEU A 156 11.06 -4.44 -3.38
N LEU A 157 11.46 -3.95 -4.56
CA LEU A 157 11.32 -4.71 -5.81
C LEU A 157 12.14 -5.99 -5.78
N ASP A 158 13.38 -5.94 -5.29
CA ASP A 158 14.24 -7.12 -5.18
C ASP A 158 13.65 -8.14 -4.20
N ALA A 159 13.14 -7.68 -3.05
CA ALA A 159 12.52 -8.57 -2.06
C ALA A 159 11.21 -9.20 -2.54
N LEU A 160 10.42 -8.47 -3.34
CA LEU A 160 9.22 -8.96 -4.01
C LEU A 160 9.57 -10.00 -5.09
N ARG A 161 10.51 -9.68 -5.99
CA ARG A 161 10.94 -10.58 -7.08
C ARG A 161 11.61 -11.86 -6.60
N ALA A 162 12.19 -11.85 -5.40
CA ALA A 162 12.71 -13.05 -4.76
C ALA A 162 11.61 -14.05 -4.33
N ARG A 163 10.33 -13.62 -4.25
CA ARG A 163 9.22 -14.39 -3.69
C ARG A 163 8.04 -14.57 -4.63
N TYR A 164 7.84 -13.61 -5.52
CA TYR A 164 6.76 -13.59 -6.50
C TYR A 164 7.32 -13.46 -7.90
N GLU A 165 6.64 -14.09 -8.86
CA GLU A 165 6.87 -13.82 -10.27
C GLU A 165 6.20 -12.49 -10.64
N GLU A 166 7.00 -11.52 -11.09
CA GLU A 166 6.49 -10.22 -11.56
C GLU A 166 5.75 -10.40 -12.89
N THR A 167 4.45 -10.15 -12.90
CA THR A 167 3.62 -10.23 -14.11
C THR A 167 3.43 -8.87 -14.78
N VAL A 168 3.35 -7.80 -13.99
CA VAL A 168 3.18 -6.42 -14.44
C VAL A 168 3.83 -5.46 -13.44
N LEU A 169 4.49 -4.44 -13.97
CA LEU A 169 5.03 -3.32 -13.20
C LEU A 169 4.79 -2.02 -13.96
N GLU A 170 4.06 -1.10 -13.32
CA GLU A 170 3.80 0.23 -13.87
C GLU A 170 4.47 1.29 -12.99
N ARG A 171 5.22 2.19 -13.62
CA ARG A 171 5.73 3.39 -12.96
C ARG A 171 4.78 4.55 -13.28
N VAL A 172 4.06 4.99 -12.27
CA VAL A 172 3.11 6.11 -12.38
C VAL A 172 3.61 7.31 -11.56
N PRO A 173 3.23 8.54 -11.94
CA PRO A 173 3.44 9.71 -11.08
C PRO A 173 2.76 9.52 -9.72
N TYR A 174 3.39 10.03 -8.67
CA TYR A 174 2.86 10.00 -7.31
C TYR A 174 1.67 10.98 -7.08
N LEU A 175 1.36 11.83 -8.07
CA LEU A 175 0.31 12.86 -8.07
C LEU A 175 -0.44 12.90 -9.41
#